data_AF-A0A4D5RM16-F1
#
_entry.id   AF-A0A4D5RM16-F1
#
_cell.length_a   1.000
_cell.length_b   1.000
_cell.length_c   1.000
_cell.angle_alpha   90.00
_cell.angle_beta   90.00
_cell.angle_gamma   90.00
#
_symmetry.space_group_name_H-M   'P 1'
#
loop_
_entity.id
_entity.type
_entity.pdbx_description
1 polymer ?
#
loop_
_entity_poly.entity_id
_entity_poly.type
_entity_poly.pdbx_seq_one_letter_code
_entity_poly.pdbx_strand_id
1 'polypeptide(L)'
;MVRLTSSWATAPVLLFVLFVKQGACVQLKCDPRKFYELYSPVISSLKFRVTGQLNTPYILQRDCDALKDVTQRVETLLEGCSADKNENLKKEIRGLQLTQESLCGSELEDDLNIWQDCFDAKVFAECKKNVEERLRKLEQDGALDLTEDYMCRNLSLSFQCALQAGAGCPKKAERARKAVENYINALMDTSSCRRPTEYACEDDLFRNCYWSVPDPRVWQLPMFPSGADELAEGCKVAKSVPTCTRNVQIERCPEEKKKYLYTLKDGFRSIPDSLCNEQLRAGAEVWNKCLNQKALANCKLKIPEPNPNLDTEAD
;
A
#
# COMPACT_ATOMS: atom_id res chain seq x y z
N MET A 1 -44.68 72.04 9.39
CA MET A 1 -45.41 70.79 9.68
C MET A 1 -44.60 69.64 9.11
N VAL A 2 -44.00 68.82 9.96
CA VAL A 2 -43.20 67.64 9.61
C VAL A 2 -44.14 66.44 9.52
N ARG A 3 -44.05 65.63 8.45
CA ARG A 3 -44.44 64.22 8.45
C ARG A 3 -43.65 63.43 7.38
N LEU A 4 -43.26 62.24 7.79
CA LEU A 4 -42.28 61.30 7.24
C LEU A 4 -42.78 60.43 6.07
N THR A 5 -41.80 59.67 5.54
CA THR A 5 -41.81 58.40 4.78
C THR A 5 -41.51 58.59 3.29
N SER A 6 -40.50 57.96 2.70
CA SER A 6 -40.27 56.52 2.62
C SER A 6 -38.82 56.20 2.19
N SER A 7 -38.29 55.11 2.75
CA SER A 7 -36.92 54.60 2.65
C SER A 7 -36.77 53.64 1.45
N TRP A 8 -36.13 54.07 0.36
CA TRP A 8 -35.72 53.20 -0.75
C TRP A 8 -34.36 53.64 -1.32
N ALA A 9 -33.25 53.41 -0.59
CA ALA A 9 -31.91 53.68 -1.13
C ALA A 9 -30.75 52.88 -0.51
N THR A 10 -30.98 51.76 0.20
CA THR A 10 -29.90 50.99 0.83
C THR A 10 -29.88 49.49 0.51
N ALA A 11 -30.74 49.03 -0.41
CA ALA A 11 -30.84 47.60 -0.75
C ALA A 11 -29.84 47.05 -1.79
N PRO A 12 -29.21 47.81 -2.72
CA PRO A 12 -28.31 47.19 -3.70
C PRO A 12 -26.86 47.03 -3.22
N VAL A 13 -26.41 47.76 -2.20
CA VAL A 13 -25.01 47.71 -1.72
C VAL A 13 -24.75 46.51 -0.80
N LEU A 14 -25.76 46.07 -0.03
CA LEU A 14 -25.64 44.90 0.85
C LEU A 14 -25.65 43.56 0.09
N LEU A 15 -26.25 43.51 -1.11
CA LEU A 15 -26.20 42.31 -1.96
C LEU A 15 -24.81 42.10 -2.57
N PHE A 16 -24.09 43.16 -2.94
CA PHE A 16 -22.70 43.03 -3.42
C PHE A 16 -21.74 42.53 -2.31
N VAL A 17 -21.96 42.92 -1.05
CA VAL A 17 -21.12 42.44 0.08
C VAL A 17 -21.43 40.98 0.44
N LEU A 18 -22.65 40.50 0.20
CA LEU A 18 -23.02 39.10 0.44
C LEU A 18 -22.61 38.17 -0.71
N PHE A 19 -22.60 38.62 -1.96
CA PHE A 19 -22.13 37.80 -3.08
C PHE A 19 -20.60 37.67 -3.18
N VAL A 20 -19.83 38.59 -2.59
CA VAL A 20 -18.36 38.43 -2.47
C VAL A 20 -17.97 37.44 -1.36
N LYS A 21 -18.85 37.16 -0.38
CA LYS A 21 -18.61 36.17 0.69
C LYS A 21 -18.95 34.73 0.32
N GLN A 22 -19.60 34.50 -0.82
CA GLN A 22 -19.92 33.16 -1.33
C GLN A 22 -19.25 32.87 -2.68
N GLY A 23 -18.11 33.51 -2.95
CA GLY A 23 -17.08 32.83 -3.70
C GLY A 23 -16.69 31.60 -2.87
N ALA A 24 -17.31 30.45 -3.14
CA ALA A 24 -16.72 29.17 -2.81
C ALA A 24 -15.33 29.21 -3.43
N CYS A 25 -14.35 29.64 -2.64
CA CYS A 25 -12.95 29.54 -3.00
C CYS A 25 -12.76 28.04 -3.13
N VAL A 26 -12.84 27.54 -4.37
CA VAL A 26 -12.44 26.19 -4.70
C VAL A 26 -10.95 26.19 -4.41
N GLN A 27 -10.62 25.89 -3.17
CA GLN A 27 -9.26 25.85 -2.66
C GLN A 27 -8.50 24.92 -3.61
N LEU A 28 -7.39 25.41 -4.15
CA LEU A 28 -6.61 24.67 -5.14
C LEU A 28 -6.29 23.29 -4.57
N LYS A 29 -6.38 22.21 -5.34
CA LYS A 29 -5.98 20.88 -4.83
C LYS A 29 -4.48 20.90 -4.54
N CYS A 30 -4.08 20.35 -3.39
CA CYS A 30 -2.67 20.19 -3.09
C CYS A 30 -2.03 19.21 -4.07
N ASP A 31 -0.83 19.55 -4.54
CA ASP A 31 0.00 18.66 -5.36
C ASP A 31 0.69 17.64 -4.44
N PRO A 32 0.32 16.34 -4.49
CA PRO A 32 0.91 15.33 -3.62
C PRO A 32 2.41 15.17 -3.86
N ARG A 33 2.87 15.43 -5.09
CA ARG A 33 4.29 15.34 -5.43
C ARG A 33 5.09 16.44 -4.75
N LYS A 34 4.58 17.68 -4.72
CA LYS A 34 5.24 18.78 -4.00
C LYS A 34 5.30 18.53 -2.50
N PHE A 35 4.24 17.96 -1.94
CA PHE A 35 4.26 17.52 -0.55
C PHE A 35 5.38 16.50 -0.35
N TYR A 36 5.38 15.41 -1.11
CA TYR A 36 6.41 14.36 -1.04
C TYR A 36 7.84 14.86 -1.19
N GLU A 37 8.12 15.69 -2.20
CA GLU A 37 9.44 16.28 -2.44
C GLU A 37 9.93 17.16 -1.27
N LEU A 38 9.00 17.70 -0.48
CA LEU A 38 9.30 18.53 0.69
C LEU A 38 9.69 17.68 1.92
N TYR A 39 8.89 16.66 2.25
CA TYR A 39 9.03 15.94 3.53
C TYR A 39 9.85 14.64 3.44
N SER A 40 9.81 13.94 2.30
CA SER A 40 10.51 12.66 2.12
C SER A 40 12.02 12.74 2.38
N PRO A 41 12.77 13.76 1.89
CA PRO A 41 14.19 13.89 2.17
C PRO A 41 14.48 14.07 3.67
N VAL A 42 13.60 14.76 4.39
CA VAL A 42 13.78 15.02 5.83
C VAL A 42 13.60 13.74 6.62
N ILE A 43 12.50 13.02 6.42
CA ILE A 43 12.23 11.73 7.10
C ILE A 43 13.34 10.72 6.84
N SER A 44 13.78 10.59 5.58
CA SER A 44 14.86 9.68 5.18
C SER A 44 16.22 10.06 5.78
N SER A 45 16.40 11.33 6.17
CA SER A 45 17.67 11.83 6.75
C SER A 45 17.75 11.73 8.27
N LEU A 46 16.62 11.53 8.96
CA LEU A 46 16.55 11.43 10.41
C LEU A 46 17.49 10.34 10.93
N LYS A 47 18.06 10.56 12.12
CA LYS A 47 19.01 9.65 12.77
C LYS A 47 18.39 8.79 13.86
N PHE A 48 17.09 8.92 14.07
CA PHE A 48 16.31 8.17 15.03
C PHE A 48 16.51 6.66 14.87
N ARG A 49 16.84 6.01 15.98
CA ARG A 49 17.18 4.59 16.03
C ARG A 49 16.02 3.79 16.60
N VAL A 50 15.59 2.77 15.87
CA VAL A 50 14.43 1.93 16.22
C VAL A 50 14.79 0.60 16.88
N THR A 51 16.05 0.16 16.80
CA THR A 51 16.51 -1.18 17.19
C THR A 51 17.09 -1.26 18.60
N GLY A 52 16.52 -0.51 19.56
CA GLY A 52 17.00 -0.49 20.95
C GLY A 52 18.38 0.15 21.14
N GLN A 53 18.94 0.75 20.10
CA GLN A 53 20.16 1.55 20.22
C GLN A 53 19.85 2.92 20.86
N LEU A 54 20.79 3.43 21.65
CA LEU A 54 20.64 4.72 22.31
C LEU A 54 20.35 5.84 21.31
N ASN A 55 19.24 6.55 21.54
CA ASN A 55 18.93 7.83 20.91
C ASN A 55 19.44 8.95 21.81
N THR A 56 20.66 9.42 21.55
CA THR A 56 21.28 10.47 22.37
C THR A 56 20.44 11.76 22.34
N PRO A 57 20.49 12.62 23.38
CA PRO A 57 19.79 13.91 23.38
C PRO A 57 20.07 14.75 22.12
N TYR A 58 21.31 14.69 21.63
CA TYR A 58 21.72 15.37 20.41
C TYR A 58 20.99 14.89 19.14
N ILE A 59 20.77 13.58 19.02
CA ILE A 59 20.00 12.99 17.90
C ILE A 59 18.56 13.45 17.98
N LEU A 60 17.94 13.33 19.15
CA LEU A 60 16.54 13.70 19.36
C LEU A 60 16.30 15.18 19.08
N GLN A 61 17.18 16.06 19.57
CA GLN A 61 17.09 17.49 19.32
C GLN A 61 17.22 17.80 17.81
N ARG A 62 18.25 17.26 17.15
CA ARG A 62 18.48 17.52 15.72
C ARG A 62 17.32 17.02 14.86
N ASP A 63 16.84 15.81 15.12
CA ASP A 63 15.72 15.21 14.37
C ASP A 63 14.42 15.99 14.62
N CYS A 64 14.17 16.42 15.87
CA CYS A 64 13.03 17.26 16.20
C CYS A 64 13.09 18.63 15.49
N ASP A 65 14.26 19.27 15.44
CA ASP A 65 14.42 20.56 14.75
C ASP A 65 14.17 20.42 13.24
N ALA A 66 14.65 19.34 12.62
CA ALA A 66 14.37 19.03 11.22
C ALA A 66 12.88 18.77 10.97
N LEU A 67 12.21 18.05 11.88
CA LEU A 67 10.76 17.81 11.81
C LEU A 67 9.94 19.08 11.98
N LYS A 68 10.37 20.01 12.86
CA LYS A 68 9.74 21.32 13.02
C LYS A 68 9.87 22.17 11.76
N ASP A 69 11.07 22.25 11.18
CA ASP A 69 11.30 23.00 9.93
C ASP A 69 10.39 22.49 8.80
N VAL A 70 10.39 21.18 8.58
CA VAL A 70 9.62 20.60 7.47
C VAL A 70 8.12 20.69 7.69
N THR A 71 7.66 20.54 8.93
CA THR A 71 6.24 20.69 9.25
C THR A 71 5.77 22.11 9.00
N GLN A 72 6.55 23.12 9.42
CA GLN A 72 6.22 24.52 9.14
C GLN A 72 6.11 24.80 7.63
N ARG A 73 7.02 24.22 6.83
CA ARG A 73 6.98 24.35 5.36
C ARG A 73 5.79 23.62 4.73
N VAL A 74 5.39 22.46 5.28
CA VAL A 74 4.17 21.75 4.91
C VAL A 74 2.95 22.60 5.22
N GLU A 75 2.86 23.19 6.40
CA GLU A 75 1.74 24.05 6.79
C GLU A 75 1.58 25.22 5.83
N THR A 76 2.67 25.90 5.48
CA THR A 76 2.65 26.96 4.46
C THR A 76 2.21 26.46 3.08
N LEU A 77 2.60 25.24 2.68
CA LEU A 77 2.10 24.63 1.44
C LEU A 77 0.58 24.40 1.51
N LEU A 78 0.08 23.90 2.66
CA LEU A 78 -1.33 23.62 2.90
C LEU A 78 -2.19 24.88 3.05
N GLU A 79 -1.63 26.03 3.44
CA GLU A 79 -2.37 27.31 3.38
C GLU A 79 -2.75 27.68 1.94
N GLY A 80 -1.94 27.28 0.96
CA GLY A 80 -2.15 27.56 -0.46
C GLY A 80 -3.05 26.56 -1.20
N CYS A 81 -3.47 25.47 -0.57
CA CYS A 81 -4.23 24.39 -1.22
C CYS A 81 -5.12 23.60 -0.22
N SER A 82 -5.91 22.64 -0.70
CA SER A 82 -6.66 21.70 0.16
C SER A 82 -6.29 20.25 -0.16
N ALA A 83 -6.03 19.48 0.91
CA ALA A 83 -5.84 18.03 0.86
C ALA A 83 -7.18 17.26 1.04
N ASP A 84 -8.31 17.96 1.19
CA ASP A 84 -9.59 17.34 1.60
C ASP A 84 -10.10 16.27 0.64
N LYS A 85 -9.69 16.36 -0.62
CA LYS A 85 -10.10 15.43 -1.69
C LYS A 85 -9.08 14.33 -1.97
N ASN A 86 -8.01 14.22 -1.17
CA ASN A 86 -6.98 13.20 -1.35
C ASN A 86 -6.68 12.49 -0.02
N GLU A 87 -7.29 11.32 0.17
CA GLU A 87 -7.14 10.52 1.39
C GLU A 87 -5.70 10.04 1.62
N ASN A 88 -4.95 9.74 0.56
CA ASN A 88 -3.54 9.35 0.72
C ASN A 88 -2.70 10.53 1.21
N LEU A 89 -2.89 11.72 0.64
CA LEU A 89 -2.20 12.93 1.10
C LEU A 89 -2.55 13.26 2.55
N LYS A 90 -3.82 13.13 2.97
CA LYS A 90 -4.22 13.26 4.39
C LYS A 90 -3.49 12.26 5.29
N LYS A 91 -3.40 10.99 4.86
CA LYS A 91 -2.71 9.92 5.59
C LYS A 91 -1.23 10.29 5.81
N GLU A 92 -0.55 10.79 4.79
CA GLU A 92 0.86 11.18 4.88
C GLU A 92 1.08 12.45 5.73
N ILE A 93 0.25 13.49 5.57
CA ILE A 93 0.28 14.70 6.43
C ILE A 93 0.14 14.31 7.89
N ARG A 94 -0.85 13.46 8.20
CA ARG A 94 -1.06 12.97 9.57
C ARG A 94 0.12 12.14 10.07
N GLY A 95 0.74 11.33 9.21
CA GLY A 95 1.94 10.56 9.54
C GLY A 95 3.11 11.46 9.95
N LEU A 96 3.34 12.54 9.20
CA LEU A 96 4.36 13.55 9.53
C LEU A 96 4.09 14.22 10.88
N GLN A 97 2.85 14.69 11.10
CA GLN A 97 2.45 15.34 12.35
C GLN A 97 2.66 14.43 13.57
N LEU A 98 2.17 13.19 13.49
CA LEU A 98 2.35 12.20 14.57
C LEU A 98 3.82 11.90 14.85
N THR A 99 4.65 11.87 13.80
CA THR A 99 6.10 11.66 13.93
C THR A 99 6.76 12.85 14.63
N GLN A 100 6.44 14.08 14.23
CA GLN A 100 6.93 15.28 14.89
C GLN A 100 6.51 15.32 16.37
N GLU A 101 5.22 15.15 16.67
CA GLU A 101 4.69 15.14 18.03
C GLU A 101 5.39 14.10 18.92
N SER A 102 5.64 12.92 18.35
CA SER A 102 6.28 11.83 19.10
C SER A 102 7.75 12.07 19.34
N LEU A 103 8.51 12.52 18.32
CA LEU A 103 9.96 12.67 18.39
C LEU A 103 10.39 13.95 19.13
N CYS A 104 9.52 14.97 19.18
CA CYS A 104 9.77 16.22 19.89
C CYS A 104 9.28 16.22 21.36
N GLY A 105 8.73 15.11 21.86
CA GLY A 105 8.20 15.03 23.22
C GLY A 105 9.29 15.12 24.29
N SER A 106 9.11 15.97 25.29
CA SER A 106 10.12 16.26 26.33
C SER A 106 10.47 15.05 27.22
N GLU A 107 9.56 14.10 27.40
CA GLU A 107 9.81 12.89 28.20
C GLU A 107 10.18 11.67 27.34
N LEU A 108 10.37 11.87 26.02
CA LEU A 108 10.70 10.78 25.11
C LEU A 108 12.07 10.17 25.42
N GLU A 109 13.04 10.99 25.82
CA GLU A 109 14.39 10.54 26.14
C GLU A 109 14.38 9.48 27.25
N ASP A 110 13.71 9.76 28.37
CA ASP A 110 13.58 8.84 29.49
C ASP A 110 12.89 7.54 29.08
N ASP A 111 11.83 7.64 28.29
CA ASP A 111 11.08 6.48 27.81
C ASP A 111 11.88 5.65 26.79
N LEU A 112 12.75 6.28 26.00
CA LEU A 112 13.67 5.61 25.07
C LEU A 112 14.83 4.93 25.79
N ASN A 113 15.31 5.49 26.91
CA ASN A 113 16.29 4.81 27.77
C ASN A 113 15.69 3.52 28.34
N ILE A 114 14.43 3.58 28.82
CA ILE A 114 13.72 2.37 29.26
C ILE A 114 13.55 1.40 28.10
N TRP A 115 13.10 1.88 26.93
CA TRP A 115 12.97 1.06 25.72
C TRP A 115 14.26 0.33 25.36
N GLN A 116 15.40 1.02 25.40
CA GLN A 116 16.71 0.44 25.17
C GLN A 116 17.02 -0.69 26.16
N ASP A 117 16.78 -0.47 27.46
CA ASP A 117 17.09 -1.44 28.50
C ASP A 117 16.24 -2.71 28.41
N CYS A 118 14.98 -2.59 27.97
CA CYS A 118 14.06 -3.73 27.83
C CYS A 118 14.00 -4.33 26.41
N PHE A 119 14.70 -3.74 25.43
CA PHE A 119 14.69 -4.23 24.06
C PHE A 119 15.38 -5.60 23.96
N ASP A 120 14.63 -6.63 23.57
CA ASP A 120 15.18 -7.97 23.41
C ASP A 120 15.89 -8.12 22.06
N ALA A 121 17.21 -7.89 22.06
CA ALA A 121 18.05 -8.00 20.86
C ALA A 121 18.05 -9.42 20.27
N LYS A 122 17.83 -10.47 21.08
CA LYS A 122 17.75 -11.85 20.60
C LYS A 122 16.43 -12.06 19.84
N VAL A 123 15.31 -11.60 20.39
CA VAL A 123 14.00 -11.62 19.70
C VAL A 123 14.07 -10.85 18.40
N PHE A 124 14.71 -9.67 18.38
CA PHE A 124 14.89 -8.90 17.15
C PHE A 124 15.68 -9.69 16.09
N ALA A 125 16.84 -10.23 16.46
CA ALA A 125 17.71 -10.96 15.53
C ALA A 125 17.04 -12.23 14.99
N GLU A 126 16.36 -12.99 15.84
CA GLU A 126 15.63 -14.20 15.44
C GLU A 126 14.45 -13.86 14.53
N CYS A 127 13.65 -12.84 14.87
CA CYS A 127 12.56 -12.38 14.04
C CYS A 127 13.05 -11.92 12.66
N LYS A 128 14.11 -11.11 12.61
CA LYS A 128 14.69 -10.62 11.35
C LYS A 128 15.20 -11.77 10.48
N LYS A 129 15.90 -12.73 11.08
CA LYS A 129 16.36 -13.93 10.38
C LYS A 129 15.18 -14.72 9.79
N ASN A 130 14.11 -14.90 10.56
CA ASN A 130 12.90 -15.60 10.08
C ASN A 130 12.22 -14.85 8.93
N VAL A 131 12.18 -13.50 8.98
CA VAL A 131 11.68 -12.67 7.88
C VAL A 131 12.53 -12.89 6.62
N GLU A 132 13.85 -12.75 6.71
CA GLU A 132 14.76 -12.91 5.57
C GLU A 132 14.69 -14.32 4.97
N GLU A 133 14.67 -15.37 5.81
CA GLU A 133 14.53 -16.75 5.34
C GLU A 133 13.17 -16.99 4.66
N ARG A 134 12.09 -16.38 5.15
CA ARG A 134 10.77 -16.51 4.55
C ARG A 134 10.68 -15.79 3.21
N LEU A 135 11.22 -14.58 3.10
CA LEU A 135 11.23 -13.82 1.84
C LEU A 135 12.03 -14.56 0.77
N ARG A 136 13.18 -15.16 1.12
CA ARG A 136 13.93 -16.04 0.21
C ARG A 136 13.13 -17.26 -0.25
N LYS A 137 12.32 -17.85 0.64
CA LYS A 137 11.44 -18.97 0.25
C LYS A 137 10.34 -18.52 -0.71
N LEU A 138 9.75 -17.34 -0.49
CA LEU A 138 8.76 -16.76 -1.41
C LEU A 138 9.37 -16.51 -2.79
N GLU A 139 10.61 -16.05 -2.84
CA GLU A 139 11.39 -15.90 -4.08
C GLU A 139 11.63 -17.24 -4.76
N GLN A 140 12.14 -18.23 -4.04
CA GLN A 140 12.38 -19.58 -4.56
C GLN A 140 11.09 -20.26 -5.09
N ASP A 141 9.96 -19.97 -4.46
CA ASP A 141 8.65 -20.49 -4.84
C ASP A 141 8.02 -19.73 -6.02
N GLY A 142 8.63 -18.63 -6.48
CA GLY A 142 8.12 -17.79 -7.57
C GLY A 142 6.97 -16.88 -7.17
N ALA A 143 6.76 -16.65 -5.87
CA ALA A 143 5.72 -15.78 -5.36
C ALA A 143 6.17 -14.32 -5.23
N LEU A 144 7.47 -14.06 -5.14
CA LEU A 144 8.06 -12.75 -4.91
C LEU A 144 9.35 -12.58 -5.70
N ASP A 145 9.42 -11.58 -6.59
CA ASP A 145 10.65 -11.30 -7.33
C ASP A 145 11.61 -10.40 -6.52
N LEU A 146 12.93 -10.50 -6.79
CA LEU A 146 13.97 -9.61 -6.25
C LEU A 146 13.87 -8.20 -6.82
N THR A 147 12.82 -7.50 -6.42
CA THR A 147 12.41 -6.18 -6.91
C THR A 147 12.29 -5.19 -5.74
N GLU A 148 11.79 -4.00 -6.01
CA GLU A 148 11.45 -3.00 -5.00
C GLU A 148 10.49 -3.54 -3.93
N ASP A 149 9.51 -4.39 -4.28
CA ASP A 149 8.59 -5.00 -3.31
C ASP A 149 9.31 -5.93 -2.32
N TYR A 150 10.33 -6.68 -2.78
CA TYR A 150 11.18 -7.47 -1.88
C TYR A 150 11.91 -6.59 -0.86
N MET A 151 12.50 -5.48 -1.32
CA MET A 151 13.21 -4.54 -0.45
C MET A 151 12.26 -3.90 0.56
N CYS A 152 11.10 -3.43 0.10
CA CYS A 152 10.08 -2.84 0.95
C CYS A 152 9.54 -3.83 1.99
N ARG A 153 9.25 -5.08 1.61
CA ARG A 153 8.83 -6.14 2.54
C ARG A 153 9.89 -6.42 3.58
N ASN A 154 11.15 -6.59 3.16
CA ASN A 154 12.25 -6.86 4.07
C ASN A 154 12.43 -5.73 5.09
N LEU A 155 12.41 -4.48 4.62
CA LEU A 155 12.55 -3.30 5.46
C LEU A 155 11.38 -3.16 6.45
N SER A 156 10.15 -3.18 5.95
CA SER A 156 8.93 -2.97 6.74
C SER A 156 8.71 -4.08 7.78
N LEU A 157 8.90 -5.35 7.39
CA LEU A 157 8.79 -6.49 8.31
C LEU A 157 9.96 -6.53 9.31
N SER A 158 11.17 -6.12 8.92
CA SER A 158 12.28 -5.95 9.87
C SER A 158 11.97 -4.89 10.94
N PHE A 159 11.27 -3.82 10.57
CA PHE A 159 10.83 -2.82 11.54
C PHE A 159 9.71 -3.34 12.47
N GLN A 160 8.84 -4.21 11.97
CA GLN A 160 7.90 -4.93 12.84
C GLN A 160 8.62 -5.79 13.88
N CYS A 161 9.74 -6.42 13.52
CA CYS A 161 10.57 -7.17 14.47
C CYS A 161 11.14 -6.27 15.58
N ALA A 162 11.48 -5.00 15.27
CA ALA A 162 11.93 -4.05 16.29
C ALA A 162 10.81 -3.72 17.30
N LEU A 163 9.58 -3.52 16.82
CA LEU A 163 8.41 -3.33 17.69
C LEU A 163 8.13 -4.57 18.54
N GLN A 164 8.27 -5.77 17.98
CA GLN A 164 8.10 -7.04 18.70
C GLN A 164 9.16 -7.21 19.80
N ALA A 165 10.41 -6.85 19.54
CA ALA A 165 11.49 -6.93 20.51
C ALA A 165 11.30 -6.00 21.72
N GLY A 166 10.59 -4.89 21.57
CA GLY A 166 10.19 -4.02 22.67
C GLY A 166 8.81 -4.31 23.28
N ALA A 167 8.10 -5.37 22.84
CA ALA A 167 6.75 -5.67 23.34
C ALA A 167 6.72 -6.07 24.84
N GLY A 168 7.85 -6.55 25.38
CA GLY A 168 8.00 -6.89 26.80
C GLY A 168 8.31 -5.69 27.72
N CYS A 169 8.45 -4.49 27.16
CA CYS A 169 8.79 -3.29 27.90
C CYS A 169 7.66 -2.84 28.85
N PRO A 170 8.01 -2.19 29.99
CA PRO A 170 7.00 -1.69 30.93
C PRO A 170 6.15 -0.58 30.30
N LYS A 171 4.95 -0.35 30.84
CA LYS A 171 4.00 0.69 30.35
C LYS A 171 4.62 2.09 30.23
N LYS A 172 5.64 2.40 31.02
CA LYS A 172 6.35 3.68 30.93
C LYS A 172 7.03 3.86 29.56
N ALA A 173 7.49 2.79 28.91
CA ALA A 173 8.07 2.82 27.57
C ALA A 173 7.05 2.88 26.42
N GLU A 174 5.74 2.93 26.71
CA GLU A 174 4.69 2.91 25.67
C GLU A 174 4.78 4.13 24.73
N ARG A 175 5.23 5.28 25.24
CA ARG A 175 5.48 6.47 24.41
C ARG A 175 6.63 6.23 23.44
N ALA A 176 7.73 5.62 23.89
CA ALA A 176 8.85 5.25 23.04
C ALA A 176 8.40 4.25 21.96
N ARG A 177 7.58 3.25 22.32
CA ARG A 177 6.98 2.30 21.36
C ARG A 177 6.20 3.04 20.27
N LYS A 178 5.34 3.97 20.67
CA LYS A 178 4.55 4.80 19.73
C LYS A 178 5.42 5.70 18.87
N ALA A 179 6.48 6.29 19.41
CA ALA A 179 7.42 7.10 18.64
C ALA A 179 8.14 6.26 17.57
N VAL A 180 8.59 5.06 17.94
CA VAL A 180 9.17 4.09 17.01
C VAL A 180 8.16 3.72 15.93
N GLU A 181 6.92 3.40 16.29
CA GLU A 181 5.85 3.04 15.35
C GLU A 181 5.52 4.20 14.38
N ASN A 182 5.39 5.43 14.88
CA ASN A 182 5.10 6.60 14.05
C ASN A 182 6.24 6.90 13.07
N TYR A 183 7.49 6.85 13.55
CA TYR A 183 8.65 7.03 12.68
C TYR A 183 8.75 5.94 11.60
N ILE A 184 8.53 4.67 11.94
CA ILE A 184 8.51 3.57 10.97
C ILE A 184 7.43 3.83 9.90
N ASN A 185 6.22 4.20 10.31
CA ASN A 185 5.12 4.47 9.38
C ASN A 185 5.46 5.62 8.44
N ALA A 186 5.98 6.73 8.95
CA ALA A 186 6.41 7.86 8.11
C ALA A 186 7.53 7.45 7.16
N LEU A 187 8.51 6.67 7.62
CA LEU A 187 9.60 6.18 6.78
C LEU A 187 9.08 5.27 5.65
N MET A 188 8.11 4.40 5.94
CA MET A 188 7.49 3.53 4.91
C MET A 188 6.71 4.34 3.89
N ASP A 189 5.88 5.28 4.35
CA ASP A 189 5.13 6.18 3.46
C ASP A 189 6.09 6.96 2.55
N THR A 190 7.18 7.50 3.09
CA THR A 190 8.19 8.21 2.27
C THR A 190 9.00 7.32 1.35
N SER A 191 9.14 6.04 1.67
CA SER A 191 9.86 5.09 0.81
C SER A 191 8.94 4.49 -0.26
N SER A 192 7.69 4.96 -0.37
CA SER A 192 6.65 4.35 -1.22
C SER A 192 6.43 2.86 -0.91
N CYS A 193 6.74 2.44 0.32
CA CYS A 193 6.56 1.08 0.80
C CYS A 193 5.25 0.98 1.60
N ARG A 194 4.61 -0.18 1.57
CA ARG A 194 3.48 -0.45 2.48
C ARG A 194 3.95 -0.48 3.94
N ARG A 195 3.09 0.02 4.84
CA ARG A 195 3.35 -0.04 6.29
C ARG A 195 3.40 -1.48 6.79
N PRO A 196 4.03 -1.77 7.95
CA PRO A 196 4.19 -3.16 8.40
C PRO A 196 2.87 -3.91 8.59
N THR A 197 1.81 -3.22 9.03
CA THR A 197 0.48 -3.81 9.20
C THR A 197 -0.18 -4.19 7.87
N GLU A 198 0.16 -3.50 6.79
CA GLU A 198 -0.36 -3.76 5.45
C GLU A 198 0.29 -5.02 4.83
N TYR A 199 1.55 -5.31 5.17
CA TYR A 199 2.23 -6.56 4.77
C TYR A 199 1.80 -7.79 5.57
N ALA A 200 1.06 -7.64 6.65
CA ALA A 200 0.55 -8.78 7.40
C ALA A 200 -0.36 -9.68 6.55
N CYS A 201 -1.06 -9.09 5.57
CA CYS A 201 -1.90 -9.80 4.62
C CYS A 201 -1.23 -9.82 3.24
N GLU A 202 -0.80 -11.00 2.78
CA GLU A 202 -0.11 -11.17 1.49
C GLU A 202 -1.07 -11.62 0.38
N ASP A 203 -2.23 -10.98 0.33
CA ASP A 203 -3.24 -11.30 -0.68
C ASP A 203 -2.77 -11.01 -2.11
N ASP A 204 -1.90 -10.02 -2.28
CA ASP A 204 -1.33 -9.63 -3.56
C ASP A 204 -0.46 -10.76 -4.10
N LEU A 205 0.47 -11.28 -3.30
CA LEU A 205 1.29 -12.43 -3.68
C LEU A 205 0.42 -13.66 -3.94
N PHE A 206 -0.57 -13.91 -3.07
CA PHE A 206 -1.47 -15.05 -3.22
C PHE A 206 -2.23 -14.99 -4.53
N ARG A 207 -2.86 -13.84 -4.83
CA ARG A 207 -3.60 -13.63 -6.07
C ARG A 207 -2.68 -13.74 -7.26
N ASN A 208 -1.49 -13.15 -7.22
CA ASN A 208 -0.53 -13.19 -8.33
C ASN A 208 -0.13 -14.62 -8.70
N CYS A 209 0.06 -15.50 -7.72
CA CYS A 209 0.28 -16.93 -7.97
C CYS A 209 -0.84 -17.54 -8.83
N TYR A 210 -2.11 -17.22 -8.53
CA TYR A 210 -3.25 -17.72 -9.31
C TYR A 210 -3.43 -17.00 -10.65
N TRP A 211 -3.17 -15.69 -10.72
CA TRP A 211 -3.29 -14.87 -11.94
C TRP A 211 -2.30 -15.25 -13.03
N SER A 212 -1.17 -15.87 -12.69
CA SER A 212 -0.25 -16.43 -13.68
C SER A 212 -0.91 -17.46 -14.61
N VAL A 213 -1.92 -18.18 -14.13
CA VAL A 213 -2.64 -19.20 -14.92
C VAL A 213 -3.58 -18.57 -15.95
N PRO A 214 -4.35 -17.51 -15.67
CA PRO A 214 -5.12 -16.82 -16.69
C PRO A 214 -4.35 -15.73 -17.45
N ASP A 215 -3.09 -15.40 -17.14
CA ASP A 215 -2.44 -14.26 -17.79
C ASP A 215 -2.00 -14.60 -19.24
N PRO A 216 -2.61 -13.97 -20.28
CA PRO A 216 -2.26 -14.21 -21.68
C PRO A 216 -0.81 -13.83 -22.02
N ARG A 217 -0.13 -13.04 -21.17
CA ARG A 217 1.29 -12.69 -21.29
C ARG A 217 2.21 -13.78 -20.75
N VAL A 218 1.73 -14.63 -19.84
CA VAL A 218 2.46 -15.78 -19.27
C VAL A 218 2.27 -16.99 -20.17
N TRP A 219 1.03 -17.23 -20.62
CA TRP A 219 0.69 -18.15 -21.70
C TRP A 219 -0.71 -17.76 -22.21
N GLN A 220 -0.98 -17.88 -23.51
CA GLN A 220 -2.28 -17.47 -24.04
C GLN A 220 -3.40 -18.34 -23.47
N LEU A 221 -4.14 -17.81 -22.48
CA LEU A 221 -5.44 -18.35 -22.09
C LEU A 221 -6.24 -18.64 -23.35
N PRO A 222 -6.89 -19.82 -23.44
CA PRO A 222 -7.59 -20.24 -24.64
C PRO A 222 -8.89 -19.45 -24.80
N MET A 223 -8.82 -18.22 -25.31
CA MET A 223 -9.83 -17.81 -26.28
C MET A 223 -9.42 -18.44 -27.60
N PHE A 224 -9.77 -19.73 -27.73
CA PHE A 224 -9.71 -20.59 -28.92
C PHE A 224 -9.17 -19.93 -30.21
N PRO A 225 -8.24 -20.56 -30.97
CA PRO A 225 -7.66 -21.89 -30.80
C PRO A 225 -6.30 -21.87 -30.08
N SER A 226 -6.13 -22.68 -29.03
CA SER A 226 -4.80 -22.99 -28.45
C SER A 226 -4.32 -24.33 -28.97
N GLY A 227 -3.04 -24.45 -29.31
CA GLY A 227 -2.42 -25.71 -29.70
C GLY A 227 -2.12 -26.59 -28.49
N ALA A 228 -1.67 -27.82 -28.77
CA ALA A 228 -1.28 -28.77 -27.72
C ALA A 228 -0.13 -28.23 -26.86
N ASP A 229 0.77 -27.44 -27.45
CA ASP A 229 1.94 -26.84 -26.79
C ASP A 229 1.53 -25.74 -25.79
N GLU A 230 0.60 -24.85 -26.16
CA GLU A 230 0.09 -23.81 -25.25
C GLU A 230 -0.68 -24.41 -24.07
N LEU A 231 -1.45 -25.47 -24.29
CA LEU A 231 -2.12 -26.22 -23.21
C LEU A 231 -1.11 -26.95 -22.31
N ALA A 232 -0.02 -27.45 -22.88
CA ALA A 232 1.06 -28.04 -22.10
C ALA A 232 1.75 -27.01 -21.20
N GLU A 233 1.96 -25.79 -21.70
CA GLU A 233 2.52 -24.70 -20.90
C GLU A 233 1.56 -24.25 -19.80
N GLY A 234 0.27 -24.06 -20.11
CA GLY A 234 -0.75 -23.75 -19.11
C GLY A 234 -0.87 -24.81 -18.02
N CYS A 235 -0.71 -26.09 -18.36
CA CYS A 235 -0.64 -27.18 -17.39
C CYS A 235 0.57 -27.04 -16.43
N LYS A 236 1.75 -26.68 -16.94
CA LYS A 236 2.94 -26.45 -16.08
C LYS A 236 2.71 -25.30 -15.12
N VAL A 237 2.18 -24.18 -15.62
CA VAL A 237 1.87 -23.00 -14.79
C VAL A 237 0.85 -23.36 -13.73
N ALA A 238 -0.26 -24.02 -14.08
CA ALA A 238 -1.27 -24.46 -13.12
C ALA A 238 -0.71 -25.41 -12.04
N LYS A 239 0.22 -26.31 -12.40
CA LYS A 239 0.92 -27.18 -11.46
C LYS A 239 1.92 -26.46 -10.54
N SER A 240 2.37 -25.27 -10.91
CA SER A 240 3.31 -24.48 -10.10
C SER A 240 2.62 -23.69 -8.96
N VAL A 241 1.32 -23.41 -9.10
CA VAL A 241 0.55 -22.59 -8.14
C VAL A 241 0.59 -23.11 -6.69
N PRO A 242 0.48 -24.43 -6.41
CA PRO A 242 0.62 -24.94 -5.05
C PRO A 242 1.99 -24.65 -4.43
N THR A 243 3.06 -24.67 -5.24
CA THR A 243 4.40 -24.30 -4.78
C THR A 243 4.47 -22.79 -4.51
N CYS A 244 4.01 -21.97 -5.45
CA CYS A 244 3.99 -20.50 -5.32
C CYS A 244 3.26 -20.04 -4.04
N THR A 245 2.10 -20.62 -3.75
CA THR A 245 1.28 -20.20 -2.59
C THR A 245 1.73 -20.78 -1.25
N ARG A 246 2.70 -21.70 -1.22
CA ARG A 246 3.08 -22.49 -0.03
C ARG A 246 3.51 -21.66 1.17
N ASN A 247 4.28 -20.59 0.93
CA ASN A 247 4.84 -19.73 1.99
C ASN A 247 4.10 -18.39 2.16
N VAL A 248 3.03 -18.17 1.38
CA VAL A 248 2.24 -16.94 1.38
C VAL A 248 1.29 -16.92 2.58
N GLN A 249 1.28 -15.81 3.32
CA GLN A 249 0.48 -15.65 4.54
C GLN A 249 -0.81 -14.88 4.29
N ILE A 250 -1.93 -15.61 4.29
CA ILE A 250 -3.28 -15.02 4.18
C ILE A 250 -4.08 -15.06 5.49
N GLU A 251 -3.55 -15.72 6.54
CA GLU A 251 -4.26 -15.91 7.82
C GLU A 251 -4.46 -14.63 8.64
N ARG A 252 -3.64 -13.59 8.37
CA ARG A 252 -3.79 -12.28 9.01
C ARG A 252 -4.59 -11.29 8.15
N CYS A 253 -5.12 -11.73 7.01
CA CYS A 253 -6.04 -10.92 6.22
C CYS A 253 -7.37 -10.72 6.95
N PRO A 254 -8.15 -9.67 6.64
CA PRO A 254 -9.53 -9.54 7.09
C PRO A 254 -10.38 -10.75 6.66
N GLU A 255 -11.38 -11.14 7.45
CA GLU A 255 -12.20 -12.33 7.20
C GLU A 255 -12.91 -12.32 5.84
N GLU A 256 -13.45 -11.17 5.42
CA GLU A 256 -14.04 -11.00 4.09
C GLU A 256 -13.05 -11.32 2.97
N LYS A 257 -11.80 -10.87 3.15
CA LYS A 257 -10.71 -11.08 2.21
C LYS A 257 -10.26 -12.55 2.21
N LYS A 258 -10.14 -13.18 3.40
CA LYS A 258 -9.86 -14.62 3.50
C LYS A 258 -10.90 -15.44 2.75
N LYS A 259 -12.19 -15.14 2.93
CA LYS A 259 -13.28 -15.85 2.24
C LYS A 259 -13.12 -15.79 0.72
N TYR A 260 -12.79 -14.60 0.19
CA TYR A 260 -12.48 -14.44 -1.23
C TYR A 260 -11.27 -15.28 -1.66
N LEU A 261 -10.15 -15.22 -0.93
CA LEU A 261 -8.92 -15.95 -1.27
C LEU A 261 -9.10 -17.47 -1.20
N TYR A 262 -9.86 -17.97 -0.23
CA TYR A 262 -10.25 -19.39 -0.16
C TYR A 262 -11.16 -19.79 -1.31
N THR A 263 -12.12 -18.95 -1.70
CA THR A 263 -12.97 -19.19 -2.87
C THR A 263 -12.14 -19.28 -4.15
N LEU A 264 -11.15 -18.38 -4.31
CA LEU A 264 -10.21 -18.41 -5.43
C LEU A 264 -9.42 -19.73 -5.47
N LYS A 265 -8.85 -20.14 -4.33
CA LYS A 265 -8.14 -21.41 -4.18
C LYS A 265 -9.02 -22.61 -4.52
N ASP A 266 -10.25 -22.64 -4.01
CA ASP A 266 -11.18 -23.74 -4.23
C ASP A 266 -11.63 -23.81 -5.70
N GLY A 267 -11.89 -22.65 -6.33
CA GLY A 267 -12.21 -22.57 -7.76
C GLY A 267 -11.05 -23.05 -8.66
N PHE A 268 -9.82 -22.87 -8.21
CA PHE A 268 -8.63 -23.36 -8.91
C PHE A 268 -8.33 -24.83 -8.71
N ARG A 269 -8.94 -25.49 -7.72
CA ARG A 269 -8.58 -26.84 -7.30
C ARG A 269 -8.64 -27.87 -8.44
N SER A 270 -9.61 -27.73 -9.35
CA SER A 270 -9.80 -28.63 -10.49
C SER A 270 -9.09 -28.19 -11.78
N ILE A 271 -8.52 -26.99 -11.80
CA ILE A 271 -7.90 -26.42 -13.01
C ILE A 271 -6.68 -27.24 -13.44
N PRO A 272 -5.72 -27.62 -12.56
CA PRO A 272 -4.59 -28.45 -12.96
C PRO A 272 -5.03 -29.78 -13.58
N ASP A 273 -5.97 -30.49 -12.95
CA ASP A 273 -6.44 -31.78 -13.46
C ASP A 273 -7.13 -31.65 -14.82
N SER A 274 -7.86 -30.55 -15.04
CA SER A 274 -8.57 -30.29 -16.30
C SER A 274 -7.61 -29.87 -17.41
N LEU A 275 -6.73 -28.89 -17.15
CA LEU A 275 -5.76 -28.38 -18.14
C LEU A 275 -4.68 -29.41 -18.50
N CYS A 276 -4.29 -30.25 -17.55
CA CYS A 276 -3.28 -31.28 -17.76
C CYS A 276 -3.85 -32.60 -18.32
N ASN A 277 -5.14 -32.67 -18.62
CA ASN A 277 -5.75 -33.86 -19.18
C ASN A 277 -5.30 -34.05 -20.65
N GLU A 278 -4.69 -35.20 -20.96
CA GLU A 278 -4.23 -35.51 -22.32
C GLU A 278 -5.39 -35.57 -23.34
N GLN A 279 -6.61 -35.91 -22.91
CA GLN A 279 -7.79 -35.86 -23.79
C GLN A 279 -8.16 -34.43 -24.19
N LEU A 280 -7.91 -33.44 -23.32
CA LEU A 280 -8.12 -32.03 -23.65
C LEU A 280 -7.15 -31.59 -24.75
N ARG A 281 -5.88 -32.01 -24.68
CA ARG A 281 -4.88 -31.70 -25.72
C ARG A 281 -5.24 -32.31 -27.07
N ALA A 282 -5.58 -33.60 -27.09
CA ALA A 282 -6.02 -34.27 -28.32
C ALA A 282 -7.33 -33.67 -28.86
N GLY A 283 -8.26 -33.32 -27.96
CA GLY A 283 -9.52 -32.67 -28.29
C GLY A 283 -9.34 -31.26 -28.85
N ALA A 284 -8.33 -30.51 -28.41
CA ALA A 284 -8.06 -29.16 -28.89
C ALA A 284 -7.72 -29.13 -30.38
N GLU A 285 -6.91 -30.07 -30.88
CA GLU A 285 -6.62 -30.16 -32.32
C GLU A 285 -7.87 -30.40 -33.17
N VAL A 286 -8.76 -31.28 -32.70
CA VAL A 286 -10.03 -31.58 -33.38
C VAL A 286 -10.97 -30.38 -33.31
N TRP A 287 -11.10 -29.79 -32.13
CA TRP A 287 -11.90 -28.59 -31.90
C TRP A 287 -11.47 -27.43 -32.81
N ASN A 288 -10.15 -27.20 -32.91
CA ASN A 288 -9.58 -26.14 -33.75
C ASN A 288 -9.89 -26.33 -35.24
N LYS A 289 -10.01 -27.59 -35.71
CA LYS A 289 -10.46 -27.91 -37.07
C LYS A 289 -11.96 -27.68 -37.27
N CYS A 290 -12.78 -27.91 -36.24
CA CYS A 290 -14.22 -27.70 -36.28
C CYS A 290 -14.62 -26.23 -36.06
N LEU A 291 -13.72 -25.42 -35.50
CA LEU A 291 -14.00 -24.03 -35.15
C LEU A 291 -14.19 -23.18 -36.42
N ASN A 292 -15.33 -22.50 -36.53
CA ASN A 292 -15.55 -21.53 -37.61
C ASN A 292 -14.74 -20.25 -37.32
N GLN A 293 -13.51 -20.23 -37.85
CA GLN A 293 -12.56 -19.12 -37.67
C GLN A 293 -13.15 -17.77 -38.10
N LYS A 294 -13.97 -17.74 -39.15
CA LYS A 294 -14.62 -16.52 -39.66
C LYS A 294 -15.66 -16.00 -38.67
N ALA A 295 -16.46 -16.89 -38.08
CA ALA A 295 -17.42 -16.51 -37.05
C ALA A 295 -16.71 -16.01 -35.79
N LEU A 296 -15.65 -16.69 -35.35
CA LEU A 296 -14.85 -16.26 -34.22
C LEU A 296 -14.21 -14.88 -34.45
N ALA A 297 -13.59 -14.65 -35.60
CA ALA A 297 -12.99 -13.35 -35.93
C ALA A 297 -14.05 -12.24 -35.96
N ASN A 298 -15.22 -12.50 -36.54
CA ASN A 298 -16.34 -11.56 -36.52
C ASN A 298 -16.87 -11.29 -35.11
N CYS A 299 -16.88 -12.29 -34.22
CA CYS A 299 -17.22 -12.10 -32.82
C CYS A 299 -16.16 -11.24 -32.12
N LYS A 300 -14.86 -11.51 -32.30
CA LYS A 300 -13.77 -10.72 -31.71
C LYS A 300 -13.84 -9.24 -32.13
N LEU A 301 -14.13 -8.95 -33.40
CA LEU A 301 -14.30 -7.58 -33.90
C LEU A 301 -15.54 -6.85 -33.33
N LYS A 302 -16.53 -7.60 -32.84
CA LYS A 302 -17.76 -7.05 -32.24
C LYS A 302 -17.68 -6.92 -30.72
N ILE A 303 -16.67 -7.54 -30.09
CA ILE A 303 -16.38 -7.30 -28.68
C ILE A 303 -15.83 -5.87 -28.61
N PRO A 304 -16.53 -4.93 -27.94
CA PRO A 304 -16.01 -3.58 -27.76
C PRO A 304 -14.63 -3.68 -27.11
N GLU A 305 -13.64 -2.95 -27.63
CA GLU A 305 -12.40 -2.81 -26.88
C GLU A 305 -12.74 -2.23 -25.49
N PRO A 306 -12.21 -2.81 -24.41
CA PRO A 306 -12.42 -2.26 -23.08
C PRO A 306 -11.97 -0.81 -23.10
N ASN A 307 -12.87 0.11 -22.74
CA ASN A 307 -12.57 1.54 -22.70
C ASN A 307 -11.32 1.74 -21.82
N PRO A 308 -10.21 2.28 -22.37
CA PRO A 308 -8.97 2.45 -21.60
C PRO A 308 -9.12 3.43 -20.42
N ASN A 309 -10.26 4.12 -20.30
CA ASN A 309 -10.57 5.05 -19.22
C ASN A 309 -11.39 4.46 -18.06
N LEU A 310 -11.39 3.14 -17.85
CA LEU A 310 -12.06 2.51 -16.70
C LEU A 310 -11.32 2.69 -15.36
N ASP A 311 -10.32 3.57 -15.30
CA ASP A 311 -9.83 4.18 -14.07
C ASP A 311 -10.36 5.63 -13.97
N THR A 312 -11.65 5.78 -13.69
CA THR A 312 -12.24 6.89 -12.91
C THR A 312 -13.76 6.75 -12.93
N GLU A 313 -14.38 6.89 -11.75
CA GLU A 313 -15.82 6.85 -11.49
C GLU A 313 -16.41 5.45 -11.25
N ALA A 314 -16.05 4.90 -10.09
CA ALA A 314 -17.05 4.22 -9.27
C ALA A 314 -17.91 5.31 -8.60
N ASP A 315 -19.19 5.40 -8.99
CA ASP A 315 -20.28 5.89 -8.15
C ASP A 315 -20.95 4.69 -7.44
#